data_AF-A0A914U865-F1
#
_entry.id   AF-A0A914U865-F1
#
_cell.length_a   1.000
_cell.length_b   1.000
_cell.length_c   1.000
_cell.angle_alpha   90.00
_cell.angle_beta   90.00
_cell.angle_gamma   90.00
#
_symmetry.space_group_name_H-M   'P 1'
#
loop_
_entity.id
_entity.type
_entity.pdbx_description
1 polymer ?
#
loop_
_entity_poly.entity_id
_entity_poly.type
_entity_poly.pdbx_seq_one_letter_code
_entity_poly.pdbx_strand_id
1 'polypeptide(L)'
;MGRYDEEKVFLPLKSTFNQSKCIWLTVGIGGDDQVEKAFKEKYPKCQIFGVEASPDQYANFEKYGTVIPYGVGVKSGNVTLTVRKNETYHNETVKVFAFPKLLDKFVKSRLIHYMTIDIEGFEYGILEALLPSKKLYKEGITFCQIDAELHSNENKIQEILHKFNAKDSPYLPIYSKKFLIHEKVTWINIKNKRCRKAFNVEQFLYKKNIQ
;
A
#
# COMPACT_ATOMS: atom_id res chain seq x y z
N MET A 1 -2.07 -24.82 -8.50
CA MET A 1 -2.38 -23.65 -9.35
C MET A 1 -1.69 -22.47 -8.70
N GLY A 2 -0.45 -22.15 -9.12
CA GLY A 2 0.37 -21.13 -8.47
C GLY A 2 -0.17 -19.73 -8.74
N ARG A 3 -0.05 -18.84 -7.75
CA ARG A 3 -0.27 -17.40 -7.92
C ARG A 3 0.64 -16.91 -9.05
N TYR A 4 0.10 -16.70 -10.25
CA TYR A 4 0.83 -16.06 -11.34
C TYR A 4 0.89 -14.56 -11.05
N ASP A 5 2.11 -14.05 -10.82
CA ASP A 5 2.55 -12.65 -10.88
C ASP A 5 1.92 -11.62 -9.93
N GLU A 6 2.04 -11.79 -8.60
CA GLU A 6 1.90 -10.66 -7.67
C GLU A 6 3.12 -9.71 -7.80
N GLU A 7 3.13 -8.86 -8.84
CA GLU A 7 4.25 -7.96 -9.13
C GLU A 7 4.09 -6.65 -8.32
N LYS A 8 4.70 -6.50 -7.15
CA LYS A 8 4.70 -5.20 -6.43
C LYS A 8 5.80 -4.29 -6.99
N VAL A 9 5.47 -3.05 -7.34
CA VAL A 9 6.44 -2.10 -7.90
C VAL A 9 7.10 -1.31 -6.77
N PHE A 10 8.43 -1.18 -6.77
CA PHE A 10 9.16 -0.36 -5.79
C PHE A 10 10.13 0.60 -6.48
N LEU A 11 9.94 1.90 -6.27
CA LEU A 11 10.91 2.90 -6.68
C LEU A 11 12.23 2.68 -5.94
N PRO A 12 13.38 2.84 -6.61
CA PRO A 12 14.65 2.80 -5.92
C PRO A 12 14.78 3.96 -4.93
N LEU A 13 15.20 3.66 -3.70
CA LEU A 13 15.68 4.67 -2.77
C LEU A 13 16.92 5.36 -3.36
N LYS A 14 17.06 6.66 -3.12
CA LYS A 14 18.32 7.37 -3.41
C LYS A 14 19.46 6.73 -2.62
N SER A 15 20.64 6.64 -3.22
CA SER A 15 21.85 6.13 -2.56
C SER A 15 22.22 6.92 -1.29
N THR A 16 21.84 8.20 -1.23
CA THR A 16 22.07 9.09 -0.09
C THR A 16 20.99 8.99 1.00
N PHE A 17 19.91 8.25 0.76
CA PHE A 17 18.84 8.11 1.74
C PHE A 17 19.24 7.14 2.85
N ASN A 18 19.05 7.56 4.11
CA ASN A 18 19.27 6.66 5.24
C ASN A 18 18.16 5.59 5.27
N GLN A 19 18.50 4.39 4.82
CA GLN A 19 17.62 3.24 4.76
C GLN A 19 17.01 2.85 6.12
N SER A 20 17.63 3.17 7.27
CA SER A 20 17.02 2.88 8.58
C SER A 20 15.77 3.72 8.86
N LYS A 21 15.50 4.76 8.05
CA LYS A 21 14.27 5.56 8.10
C LYS A 21 13.21 5.08 7.11
N CYS A 22 13.56 4.14 6.23
CA CYS A 22 12.64 3.57 5.27
C CYS A 22 11.59 2.72 5.99
N ILE A 23 10.34 2.89 5.59
CA ILE A 23 9.21 2.13 6.11
C ILE A 23 8.41 1.64 4.92
N TRP A 24 8.22 0.33 4.86
CA TRP A 24 7.24 -0.32 4.02
C TRP A 24 6.08 -0.82 4.88
N LEU A 25 4.87 -0.41 4.53
CA LEU A 25 3.62 -0.91 5.10
C LEU A 25 2.87 -1.69 4.02
N THR A 26 2.74 -3.01 4.16
CA THR A 26 1.83 -3.80 3.32
C THR A 26 0.51 -3.99 4.03
N VAL A 27 -0.60 -3.80 3.31
CA VAL A 27 -1.96 -3.99 3.79
C VAL A 27 -2.56 -5.13 2.97
N GLY A 28 -2.84 -6.25 3.65
CA GLY A 28 -2.89 -7.56 3.00
C GLY A 28 -1.47 -8.11 2.87
N ILE A 29 -1.13 -9.12 3.67
CA ILE A 29 0.17 -9.80 3.55
C ILE A 29 0.07 -10.85 2.44
N GLY A 30 -0.97 -11.69 2.51
CA GLY A 30 -1.19 -12.78 1.57
C GLY A 30 -0.35 -14.04 1.87
N GLY A 31 -0.58 -15.09 1.10
CA GLY A 31 0.01 -16.41 1.32
C GLY A 31 1.41 -16.65 0.72
N ASP A 32 2.10 -15.62 0.21
CA ASP A 32 3.47 -15.73 -0.33
C ASP A 32 4.39 -14.63 0.26
N ASP A 33 5.70 -14.88 0.27
CA ASP A 33 6.71 -14.00 0.90
C ASP A 33 7.88 -13.61 -0.04
N GLN A 34 7.83 -13.98 -1.32
CA GLN A 34 8.94 -13.75 -2.25
C GLN A 34 9.28 -12.26 -2.42
N VAL A 35 8.26 -11.40 -2.45
CA VAL A 35 8.46 -9.95 -2.62
C VAL A 35 9.10 -9.36 -1.36
N GLU A 36 8.64 -9.80 -0.18
CA GLU A 36 9.16 -9.38 1.12
C GLU A 36 10.62 -9.79 1.28
N LYS A 37 10.95 -11.02 0.88
CA LYS A 37 12.32 -11.53 0.81
C LYS A 37 13.20 -10.66 -0.08
N ALA A 38 12.82 -10.48 -1.35
CA ALA A 38 13.59 -9.70 -2.31
C ALA A 38 13.76 -8.24 -1.88
N PHE A 39 12.72 -7.64 -1.29
CA PHE A 39 12.79 -6.29 -0.75
C PHE A 39 13.76 -6.22 0.44
N LYS A 40 13.75 -7.21 1.35
CA LYS A 40 14.64 -7.23 2.51
C LYS A 40 16.10 -7.45 2.12
N GLU A 41 16.37 -8.29 1.12
CA GLU A 41 17.71 -8.47 0.55
C GLU A 41 18.24 -7.17 -0.05
N LYS A 42 17.41 -6.45 -0.81
CA LYS A 42 17.77 -5.17 -1.43
C LYS A 42 17.88 -4.03 -0.41
N TYR A 43 17.00 -4.02 0.59
CA TYR A 43 16.90 -2.96 1.58
C TYR A 43 16.89 -3.46 3.04
N PRO A 44 18.01 -4.01 3.53
CA PRO A 44 18.05 -4.74 4.80
C PRO A 44 17.66 -3.90 6.01
N LYS A 45 17.92 -2.59 6.00
CA LYS A 45 17.61 -1.68 7.10
C LYS A 45 16.22 -1.06 7.04
N CYS A 46 15.44 -1.26 5.96
CA CYS A 46 14.05 -0.82 5.93
C CYS A 46 13.25 -1.59 6.98
N GLN A 47 12.35 -0.89 7.65
CA GLN A 47 11.35 -1.51 8.53
C GLN A 47 10.16 -1.94 7.67
N ILE A 48 9.67 -3.15 7.90
CA ILE A 48 8.55 -3.73 7.16
C ILE A 48 7.44 -4.04 8.17
N PHE A 49 6.23 -3.56 7.90
CA PHE A 49 5.04 -3.81 8.70
C PHE A 49 3.96 -4.39 7.81
N GLY A 50 3.32 -5.48 8.25
CA GLY A 50 2.27 -6.15 7.50
C GLY A 50 0.97 -6.11 8.27
N VAL A 51 -0.09 -5.57 7.68
CA VAL A 51 -1.43 -5.53 8.27
C VAL A 51 -2.24 -6.68 7.69
N GLU A 52 -2.56 -7.66 8.54
CA GLU A 52 -3.32 -8.85 8.14
C GLU A 52 -4.13 -9.35 9.34
N ALA A 53 -5.42 -9.59 9.13
CA ALA A 53 -6.32 -10.05 10.18
C ALA A 53 -6.37 -11.58 10.27
N SER A 54 -6.02 -12.29 9.19
CA SER A 54 -6.04 -13.76 9.12
C SER A 54 -4.65 -14.35 9.30
N PRO A 55 -4.37 -15.08 10.40
CA PRO A 55 -3.07 -15.73 10.62
C PRO A 55 -2.64 -16.68 9.50
N ASP A 56 -3.59 -17.32 8.82
CA ASP A 56 -3.32 -18.21 7.68
C ASP A 56 -2.71 -17.46 6.48
N GLN A 57 -2.83 -16.13 6.46
CA GLN A 57 -2.27 -15.24 5.43
C GLN A 57 -1.02 -14.51 5.92
N TYR A 58 -0.38 -14.95 7.02
CA TYR A 58 0.91 -14.38 7.42
C TYR A 58 2.06 -14.94 6.59
N ALA A 59 1.88 -16.10 5.95
CA ALA A 59 2.94 -16.84 5.29
C ALA A 59 4.18 -16.95 6.21
N ASN A 60 5.34 -16.50 5.73
CA ASN A 60 6.59 -16.39 6.50
C ASN A 60 6.97 -14.92 6.81
N PHE A 61 6.00 -13.99 6.80
CA PHE A 61 6.25 -12.55 6.85
C PHE A 61 7.09 -12.11 8.07
N GLU A 62 6.93 -12.78 9.21
CA GLU A 62 7.67 -12.50 10.45
C GLU A 62 9.19 -12.62 10.29
N LYS A 63 9.69 -13.31 9.25
CA LYS A 63 11.12 -13.36 8.92
C LYS A 63 11.66 -12.02 8.40
N TYR A 64 10.80 -11.17 7.85
CA TYR A 64 11.19 -9.95 7.16
C TYR A 64 10.69 -8.68 7.85
N GLY A 65 9.56 -8.77 8.56
CA GLY A 65 8.88 -7.64 9.17
C GLY A 65 8.03 -7.98 10.40
N THR A 66 7.29 -7.00 10.87
CA THR A 66 6.37 -7.13 12.01
C THR A 66 4.94 -7.26 11.53
N VAL A 67 4.27 -8.34 11.93
CA VAL A 67 2.83 -8.52 11.69
C VAL A 67 2.02 -7.65 12.65
N ILE A 68 1.00 -6.99 12.09
CA ILE A 68 -0.03 -6.24 12.81
C ILE A 68 -1.33 -7.04 12.62
N PRO A 69 -1.74 -7.85 13.62
CA PRO A 69 -2.76 -8.90 13.47
C PRO A 69 -4.19 -8.34 13.53
N TYR A 70 -4.48 -7.33 12.71
CA TYR A 70 -5.74 -6.58 12.69
C TYR A 70 -6.08 -6.12 11.28
N GLY A 71 -7.36 -5.83 11.04
CA GLY A 71 -7.77 -5.10 9.84
C GLY A 71 -7.48 -3.60 9.97
N VAL A 72 -7.50 -2.90 8.84
CA VAL A 72 -7.37 -1.43 8.79
C VAL A 72 -8.45 -0.81 7.93
N GLY A 73 -8.93 0.37 8.32
CA GLY A 73 -9.91 1.12 7.57
C GLY A 73 -9.99 2.58 8.00
N VAL A 74 -11.06 3.28 7.58
CA VAL A 74 -11.27 4.71 7.90
C VAL A 74 -11.74 4.92 9.35
N LYS A 75 -12.43 3.92 9.92
CA LYS A 75 -12.95 3.92 11.29
C LYS A 75 -12.55 2.64 12.00
N SER A 76 -12.45 2.72 13.34
CA SER A 76 -12.21 1.53 14.16
C SER A 76 -13.53 0.86 14.52
N GLY A 77 -13.51 -0.46 14.65
CA GLY A 77 -14.68 -1.24 15.02
C GLY A 77 -14.48 -2.73 14.73
N ASN A 78 -15.52 -3.51 14.98
CA ASN A 78 -15.58 -4.89 14.52
C ASN A 78 -16.33 -4.89 13.18
N VAL A 79 -15.72 -5.46 12.15
CA VAL A 79 -16.27 -5.49 10.80
C VAL A 79 -16.24 -6.93 10.31
N THR A 80 -17.35 -7.39 9.73
CA THR A 80 -17.38 -8.68 9.04
C THR A 80 -16.76 -8.51 7.66
N LEU A 81 -15.65 -9.21 7.42
CA LEU A 81 -14.93 -9.23 6.16
C LEU A 81 -14.92 -10.64 5.59
N THR A 82 -14.79 -10.74 4.27
CA THR A 82 -14.46 -11.99 3.62
C THR A 82 -12.97 -12.22 3.76
N VAL A 83 -12.56 -13.25 4.50
CA VAL A 83 -11.17 -13.61 4.73
C VAL A 83 -10.86 -14.96 4.11
N ARG A 84 -9.64 -15.13 3.59
CA ARG A 84 -9.21 -16.40 3.03
C ARG A 84 -8.54 -17.25 4.12
N LYS A 85 -9.10 -18.44 4.36
CA LYS A 85 -8.58 -19.47 5.27
C LYS A 85 -8.57 -20.82 4.58
N ASN A 86 -7.46 -21.55 4.67
CA ASN A 86 -7.29 -22.85 4.01
C ASN A 86 -7.82 -22.86 2.57
N GLU A 87 -7.38 -21.88 1.77
CA GLU A 87 -7.76 -21.68 0.37
C GLU A 87 -9.24 -21.36 0.08
N THR A 88 -10.09 -21.25 1.10
CA THR A 88 -11.51 -20.94 0.97
C THR A 88 -11.84 -19.60 1.63
N TYR A 89 -12.89 -18.92 1.15
CA TYR A 89 -13.30 -17.62 1.65
C TYR A 89 -14.42 -17.78 2.70
N HIS A 90 -14.22 -17.15 3.86
CA HIS A 90 -15.12 -17.20 5.01
C HIS A 90 -15.47 -15.79 5.47
N ASN A 91 -16.69 -15.60 5.95
CA ASN A 91 -17.06 -14.34 6.59
C ASN A 91 -16.62 -14.36 8.05
N GLU A 92 -15.75 -13.43 8.43
CA GLU A 92 -15.26 -13.32 9.80
C GLU A 92 -15.36 -11.90 10.33
N THR A 93 -15.77 -11.78 11.58
CA THR A 93 -15.73 -10.52 12.29
C THR A 93 -14.31 -10.27 12.78
N VAL A 94 -13.63 -9.33 12.14
CA VAL A 94 -12.28 -8.92 12.50
C VAL A 94 -12.28 -7.56 13.18
N LYS A 95 -11.30 -7.35 14.06
CA LYS A 95 -11.07 -6.05 14.67
C LYS A 95 -10.31 -5.16 13.70
N VAL A 96 -10.93 -4.04 13.33
CA VAL A 96 -10.38 -3.03 12.42
C VAL A 96 -9.93 -1.81 13.22
N PHE A 97 -8.70 -1.35 12.96
CA PHE A 97 -8.21 -0.05 13.43
C PHE A 97 -8.44 1.04 12.39
N ALA A 98 -8.73 2.25 12.84
CA ALA A 98 -8.63 3.40 11.97
C ALA A 98 -7.16 3.58 11.59
N PHE A 99 -6.87 3.82 10.31
CA PHE A 99 -5.50 3.94 9.79
C PHE A 99 -4.56 4.79 10.66
N PRO A 100 -4.95 6.00 11.13
CA PRO A 100 -4.09 6.83 11.98
C PRO A 100 -3.76 6.16 13.31
N LYS A 101 -4.75 5.52 13.94
CA LYS A 101 -4.56 4.79 15.20
C LYS A 101 -3.63 3.59 15.03
N LEU A 102 -3.72 2.90 13.89
CA LEU A 102 -2.82 1.80 13.56
C LEU A 102 -1.38 2.30 13.43
N LEU A 103 -1.15 3.37 12.67
CA LEU A 103 0.17 3.97 12.50
C LEU A 103 0.75 4.43 13.84
N ASP A 104 -0.02 5.17 14.63
CA ASP A 104 0.44 5.70 15.93
C ASP A 104 0.70 4.57 16.95
N LYS A 105 -0.05 3.47 16.88
CA LYS A 105 0.11 2.35 17.81
C LYS A 105 1.26 1.43 17.44
N PHE A 106 1.40 1.06 16.17
CA PHE A 106 2.30 -0.02 15.75
C PHE A 106 3.51 0.48 14.95
N VAL A 107 3.31 1.41 14.01
CA VAL A 107 4.37 1.84 13.09
C VAL A 107 5.21 2.98 13.68
N LYS A 108 4.64 3.79 14.57
CA LYS A 108 5.27 4.97 15.20
C LYS A 108 5.76 6.01 14.18
N SER A 109 5.17 6.04 12.99
CA SER A 109 5.45 7.02 11.94
C SER A 109 4.21 7.33 11.13
N ARG A 110 4.04 8.60 10.76
CA ARG A 110 3.03 9.06 9.80
C ARG A 110 3.61 9.32 8.40
N LEU A 111 4.91 9.08 8.22
CA LEU A 111 5.57 9.09 6.91
C LEU A 111 5.91 7.66 6.53
N ILE A 112 5.26 7.16 5.49
CA ILE A 112 5.42 5.80 4.97
C ILE A 112 6.01 5.91 3.56
N HIS A 113 7.11 5.20 3.32
CA HIS A 113 7.86 5.32 2.07
C HIS A 113 7.20 4.49 0.98
N TYR A 114 6.87 3.24 1.32
CA TYR A 114 6.15 2.32 0.44
C TYR A 114 4.89 1.85 1.14
N MET A 115 3.75 1.98 0.46
CA MET A 115 2.53 1.28 0.82
C MET A 115 2.18 0.33 -0.32
N THR A 116 1.93 -0.93 0.03
CA THR A 116 1.31 -1.91 -0.88
C THR A 116 -0.06 -2.25 -0.31
N ILE A 117 -1.09 -2.34 -1.15
CA ILE A 117 -2.44 -2.67 -0.71
C ILE A 117 -3.14 -3.63 -1.66
N ASP A 118 -3.58 -4.75 -1.08
CA ASP A 118 -4.36 -5.81 -1.70
C ASP A 118 -5.30 -6.38 -0.63
N ILE A 119 -6.58 -5.94 -0.65
CA ILE A 119 -7.57 -6.30 0.38
C ILE A 119 -8.99 -6.46 -0.19
N GLU A 120 -9.11 -7.02 -1.40
CA GLU A 120 -10.38 -7.55 -1.93
C GLU A 120 -11.55 -6.53 -1.93
N GLY A 121 -11.27 -5.27 -2.30
CA GLY A 121 -12.25 -4.22 -2.53
C GLY A 121 -12.36 -3.19 -1.39
N PHE A 122 -11.74 -3.41 -0.24
CA PHE A 122 -11.72 -2.44 0.86
C PHE A 122 -10.69 -1.32 0.65
N GLU A 123 -9.81 -1.46 -0.34
CA GLU A 123 -8.77 -0.49 -0.67
C GLU A 123 -9.35 0.88 -1.04
N TYR A 124 -10.50 0.94 -1.72
CA TYR A 124 -11.09 2.23 -2.15
C TYR A 124 -11.37 3.16 -0.98
N GLY A 125 -11.93 2.65 0.13
CA GLY A 125 -12.22 3.48 1.29
C GLY A 125 -10.96 4.09 1.90
N ILE A 126 -9.85 3.35 1.86
CA ILE A 126 -8.54 3.82 2.33
C ILE A 126 -7.97 4.82 1.33
N LEU A 127 -7.87 4.46 0.05
CA LEU A 127 -7.32 5.28 -1.03
C LEU A 127 -8.05 6.63 -1.14
N GLU A 128 -9.38 6.63 -1.11
CA GLU A 128 -10.16 7.87 -1.12
C GLU A 128 -9.83 8.75 0.07
N ALA A 129 -9.61 8.18 1.25
CA ALA A 129 -9.30 8.95 2.44
C ALA A 129 -7.91 9.61 2.41
N LEU A 130 -7.04 9.21 1.48
CA LEU A 130 -5.72 9.81 1.22
C LEU A 130 -5.76 11.04 0.30
N LEU A 131 -6.87 11.26 -0.41
CA LEU A 131 -7.00 12.38 -1.34
C LEU A 131 -7.00 13.74 -0.60
N PRO A 132 -6.56 14.82 -1.27
CA PRO A 132 -6.67 16.17 -0.73
C PRO A 132 -8.10 16.47 -0.24
N SER A 133 -8.24 17.20 0.87
CA SER A 133 -9.49 17.49 1.61
C SER A 133 -10.04 16.36 2.49
N LYS A 134 -9.56 15.12 2.34
CA LYS A 134 -10.08 13.97 3.07
C LYS A 134 -9.36 13.74 4.39
N LYS A 135 -9.94 12.87 5.22
CA LYS A 135 -9.59 12.73 6.64
C LYS A 135 -8.12 12.35 6.86
N LEU A 136 -7.61 11.31 6.21
CA LEU A 136 -6.23 10.85 6.46
C LEU A 136 -5.20 11.88 5.99
N TYR A 137 -5.49 12.58 4.89
CA TYR A 137 -4.67 13.70 4.42
C TYR A 137 -4.59 14.83 5.47
N LYS A 138 -5.74 15.21 6.06
CA LYS A 138 -5.81 16.23 7.12
C LYS A 138 -5.10 15.83 8.42
N GLU A 139 -5.00 14.54 8.68
CA GLU A 139 -4.27 14.00 9.83
C GLU A 139 -2.74 13.93 9.62
N GLY A 140 -2.23 14.47 8.49
CA GLY A 140 -0.80 14.60 8.25
C GLY A 140 -0.10 13.29 7.92
N ILE A 141 -0.86 12.26 7.52
CA ILE A 141 -0.31 10.99 7.05
C ILE A 141 0.16 11.17 5.61
N THR A 142 1.37 10.72 5.31
CA THR A 142 1.98 10.79 3.99
C THR A 142 2.44 9.41 3.56
N PHE A 143 1.97 8.98 2.39
CA PHE A 143 2.53 7.86 1.65
C PHE A 143 3.34 8.41 0.49
N CYS A 144 4.59 7.98 0.35
CA CYS A 144 5.46 8.45 -0.71
C CYS A 144 5.28 7.66 -2.01
N GLN A 145 5.04 6.36 -1.90
CA GLN A 145 4.60 5.52 -2.99
C GLN A 145 3.42 4.67 -2.51
N ILE A 146 2.42 4.51 -3.36
CA ILE A 146 1.30 3.61 -3.16
C ILE A 146 1.28 2.65 -4.35
N ASP A 147 1.42 1.37 -4.10
CA ASP A 147 1.21 0.28 -5.05
C ASP A 147 -0.09 -0.43 -4.66
N ALA A 148 -1.08 -0.45 -5.54
CA ALA A 148 -2.41 -0.96 -5.21
C ALA A 148 -2.87 -1.97 -6.26
N GLU A 149 -3.48 -3.06 -5.79
CA GLU A 149 -4.31 -3.93 -6.61
C GLU A 149 -5.78 -3.57 -6.38
N LEU A 150 -6.40 -3.00 -7.42
CA LEU A 150 -7.78 -2.53 -7.36
C LEU A 150 -8.72 -3.68 -7.76
N HIS A 151 -9.50 -4.15 -6.80
CA HIS A 151 -10.47 -5.23 -6.93
C HIS A 151 -11.88 -4.66 -7.00
N SER A 152 -12.63 -4.88 -8.09
CA SER A 152 -14.09 -4.68 -8.22
C SER A 152 -14.42 -4.46 -9.71
N ASN A 153 -15.63 -4.00 -10.00
CA ASN A 153 -16.03 -3.58 -11.34
C ASN A 153 -15.28 -2.33 -11.85
N GLU A 154 -15.27 -2.19 -13.17
CA GLU A 154 -14.55 -1.13 -13.91
C GLU A 154 -14.90 0.28 -13.45
N ASN A 155 -16.15 0.54 -13.05
CA ASN A 155 -16.60 1.87 -12.64
C ASN A 155 -15.85 2.39 -11.40
N LYS A 156 -15.67 1.56 -10.35
CA LYS A 156 -14.93 1.98 -9.15
C LYS A 156 -13.46 2.22 -9.43
N ILE A 157 -12.88 1.39 -10.30
CA ILE A 157 -11.49 1.53 -10.76
C ILE A 157 -11.34 2.87 -11.48
N GLN A 158 -12.20 3.17 -12.45
CA GLN A 158 -12.13 4.44 -13.18
C GLN A 158 -12.34 5.66 -12.26
N GLU A 159 -13.23 5.55 -11.27
CA GLU A 159 -13.44 6.63 -10.30
C GLU A 159 -12.18 6.92 -9.47
N ILE A 160 -11.52 5.90 -8.92
CA ILE A 160 -10.33 6.12 -8.09
C ILE A 160 -9.15 6.61 -8.93
N LEU A 161 -8.98 6.08 -10.15
CA LEU A 161 -7.97 6.53 -11.11
C LEU A 161 -8.18 8.00 -11.46
N HIS A 162 -9.41 8.41 -11.76
CA HIS A 162 -9.74 9.79 -12.09
C HIS A 162 -9.35 10.74 -10.94
N LYS A 163 -9.70 10.39 -9.69
CA LYS A 163 -9.37 11.20 -8.52
C LYS A 163 -7.86 11.28 -8.27
N PHE A 164 -7.13 10.17 -8.37
CA PHE A 164 -5.68 10.15 -8.12
C PHE A 164 -4.86 10.79 -9.24
N ASN A 165 -5.37 10.78 -10.47
CA ASN A 165 -4.70 11.33 -11.65
C ASN A 165 -5.13 12.78 -11.95
N ALA A 166 -6.04 13.35 -11.16
CA ALA A 166 -6.45 14.74 -11.26
C ALA A 166 -5.26 15.70 -11.05
N LYS A 167 -5.28 16.86 -11.71
CA LYS A 167 -4.18 17.84 -11.71
C LYS A 167 -3.81 18.35 -10.31
N ASP A 168 -4.78 18.42 -9.42
CA ASP A 168 -4.62 18.87 -8.03
C ASP A 168 -4.11 17.77 -7.10
N SER A 169 -4.21 16.49 -7.49
CA SER A 169 -3.63 15.36 -6.76
C SER A 169 -2.13 15.55 -6.54
N PRO A 170 -1.59 15.20 -5.35
CA PRO A 170 -0.15 15.17 -5.12
C PRO A 170 0.52 13.93 -5.70
N TYR A 171 -0.27 12.97 -6.18
CA TYR A 171 0.17 11.69 -6.68
C TYR A 171 0.26 11.69 -8.21
N LEU A 172 1.29 11.03 -8.74
CA LEU A 172 1.48 10.78 -10.16
C LEU A 172 1.48 9.28 -10.42
N PRO A 173 0.67 8.76 -11.35
CA PRO A 173 0.76 7.36 -11.76
C PRO A 173 2.03 7.13 -12.57
N ILE A 174 2.73 6.03 -12.28
CA ILE A 174 4.00 5.64 -12.93
C ILE A 174 3.97 4.22 -13.50
N TYR A 175 2.98 3.43 -13.11
CA TYR A 175 2.73 2.09 -13.61
C TYR A 175 1.22 1.84 -13.53
N SER A 176 0.66 1.24 -14.58
CA SER A 176 -0.68 0.65 -14.56
C SER A 176 -0.68 -0.59 -15.45
N LYS A 177 -1.30 -1.67 -14.98
CA LYS A 177 -1.50 -2.90 -15.73
C LYS A 177 -2.85 -3.51 -15.35
N LYS A 178 -3.73 -3.64 -16.33
CA LYS A 178 -5.02 -4.35 -16.18
C LYS A 178 -4.79 -5.85 -16.32
N PHE A 179 -5.31 -6.63 -15.37
CA PHE A 179 -5.29 -8.09 -15.42
C PHE A 179 -6.67 -8.63 -15.06
N LEU A 180 -7.39 -9.15 -16.07
CA LEU A 180 -8.77 -9.59 -15.95
C LEU A 180 -9.67 -8.52 -15.32
N ILE A 181 -10.13 -8.76 -14.09
CA ILE A 181 -11.03 -7.89 -13.33
C ILE A 181 -10.30 -7.00 -12.32
N HIS A 182 -8.97 -7.10 -12.25
CA HIS A 182 -8.14 -6.27 -11.37
C HIS A 182 -7.35 -5.26 -12.20
N GLU A 183 -7.05 -4.11 -11.59
CA GLU A 183 -6.08 -3.17 -12.15
C GLU A 183 -5.00 -2.86 -11.11
N LYS A 184 -3.75 -3.16 -11.47
CA LYS A 184 -2.60 -2.83 -10.64
C LYS A 184 -2.08 -1.46 -11.00
N VAL A 185 -1.92 -0.59 -10.01
CA VAL A 185 -1.51 0.80 -10.22
C VAL A 185 -0.51 1.23 -9.17
N THR A 186 0.54 1.94 -9.61
CA THR A 186 1.53 2.53 -8.72
C THR A 186 1.52 4.05 -8.87
N TRP A 187 1.37 4.73 -7.74
CA TRP A 187 1.42 6.19 -7.63
C TRP A 187 2.58 6.65 -6.76
N ILE A 188 3.15 7.81 -7.10
CA ILE A 188 4.20 8.47 -6.32
C ILE A 188 3.79 9.88 -5.90
N ASN A 189 4.05 10.24 -4.65
CA ASN A 189 3.80 11.58 -4.14
C ASN A 189 4.91 12.54 -4.58
N ILE A 190 4.64 13.31 -5.62
CA ILE A 190 5.61 14.24 -6.22
C ILE A 190 5.62 15.62 -5.53
N LYS A 191 4.57 15.96 -4.79
CA LYS A 191 4.46 17.28 -4.13
C LYS A 191 5.13 17.31 -2.75
N ASN A 192 5.22 16.17 -2.06
CA ASN A 192 5.79 16.13 -0.71
C ASN A 192 7.33 16.12 -0.71
N LYS A 193 7.94 17.14 -0.08
CA LYS A 193 9.41 17.29 0.01
C LYS A 193 10.11 16.11 0.68
N ARG A 194 9.48 15.43 1.64
CA ARG A 194 10.08 14.26 2.31
C ARG A 194 10.14 13.06 1.37
N CYS A 195 9.15 12.87 0.52
CA CYS A 195 9.14 11.84 -0.52
C CYS A 195 10.21 12.10 -1.60
N ARG A 196 10.37 13.36 -2.02
CA ARG A 196 11.46 13.78 -2.93
C ARG A 196 12.86 13.59 -2.34
N LYS A 197 13.00 13.53 -1.01
CA LYS A 197 14.27 13.19 -0.34
C LYS A 197 14.56 11.68 -0.38
N ALA A 198 13.53 10.84 -0.33
CA ALA A 198 13.67 9.39 -0.39
C ALA A 198 13.88 8.87 -1.83
N PHE A 199 13.13 9.41 -2.80
CA PHE A 199 13.11 8.94 -4.18
C PHE A 199 13.61 9.98 -5.16
N ASN A 200 14.15 9.55 -6.29
CA ASN A 200 14.44 10.44 -7.42
C ASN A 200 13.21 10.64 -8.30
N VAL A 201 12.18 11.31 -7.79
CA VAL A 201 10.90 11.43 -8.51
C VAL A 201 11.00 12.19 -9.85
N GLU A 202 11.99 13.07 -10.00
CA GLU A 202 12.18 13.89 -11.21
C GLU A 202 12.45 13.05 -12.45
N GLN A 203 13.11 11.89 -12.31
CA GLN A 203 13.38 11.00 -13.43
C GLN A 203 12.10 10.43 -14.07
N PHE A 204 10.99 10.42 -13.32
CA PHE A 204 9.69 9.95 -13.80
C PHE A 204 8.83 11.09 -14.38
N LEU A 205 9.09 12.34 -13.95
CA LEU A 205 8.45 13.52 -14.53
C LEU A 205 8.98 13.80 -15.95
N TYR A 206 10.28 13.63 -16.18
CA TYR A 206 10.89 13.81 -17.50
C TYR A 206 10.37 12.82 -18.55
N LYS A 207 10.10 11.56 -18.17
CA LYS A 207 9.59 10.54 -19.10
C LYS A 207 8.18 10.82 -19.60
N LYS A 208 7.37 11.59 -18.87
CA LYS A 208 6.00 11.96 -19.27
C LYS A 208 5.93 13.15 -20.24
N ASN A 209 6.97 13.96 -20.32
CA ASN A 209 7.03 15.11 -21.24
C ASN A 209 7.60 14.74 -22.63
N ILE A 210 7.89 13.47 -22.87
CA ILE A 210 8.44 12.93 -24.13
C ILE A 210 7.42 11.96 -24.79
N GLN A 211 6.19 11.89 -24.28
CA GLN A 211 5.07 11.14 -24.87
C GLN A 211 3.92 12.07 -25.24
#